data_AF-A0A2D7XZ62-F1
#
_entry.id   AF-A0A2D7XZ62-F1
#
_cell.length_a   1.000
_cell.length_b   1.000
_cell.length_c   1.000
_cell.angle_alpha   90.00
_cell.angle_beta   90.00
_cell.angle_gamma   90.00
#
_symmetry.space_group_name_H-M   'P 1'
#
loop_
_entity.id
_entity.type
_entity.pdbx_description
1 polymer ?
#
loop_
_entity_poly.entity_id
_entity_poly.type
_entity_poly.pdbx_seq_one_letter_code
_entity_poly.pdbx_strand_id
1 'polypeptide(L)'
;MATEKAELTLQGLSDRMSLRLSALLLVFWLVMLAVSAVFATGMTSGWKLAFWSTPVFAGLFILSVIDLRSFRLPDYLTLPLLGLGLAFILVERRDDLILHIAGAGTAYLIVYALYAVWKFRFGRAGIGLGDAKFLAVCGMWCGIFAIPLIFLIASGSGLIVTLLIRLFCRSAKIGPNAAIPFGPFIATALVVYWLFEDLIRIGP
;
A
#
# COMPACT_ATOMS: atom_id res chain seq x y z
N MET A 1 13.08 -22.42 -31.60
CA MET A 1 11.91 -21.87 -32.33
C MET A 1 10.58 -22.06 -31.59
N ALA A 2 10.21 -23.25 -31.10
CA ALA A 2 8.96 -23.45 -30.33
C ALA A 2 9.00 -22.85 -28.91
N THR A 3 10.16 -22.88 -28.25
CA THR A 3 10.40 -22.29 -26.92
C THR A 3 10.34 -20.76 -26.93
N GLU A 4 10.98 -20.15 -27.93
CA GLU A 4 11.02 -18.69 -28.13
C GLU A 4 9.64 -18.10 -28.43
N LYS A 5 8.81 -18.77 -29.25
CA LYS A 5 7.41 -18.40 -29.47
C LYS A 5 6.57 -18.50 -28.19
N ALA A 6 6.82 -19.50 -27.34
CA ALA A 6 6.11 -19.67 -26.08
C ALA A 6 6.49 -18.58 -25.06
N GLU A 7 7.77 -18.22 -24.98
CA GLU A 7 8.25 -17.12 -24.13
C GLU A 7 7.67 -15.76 -24.58
N LEU A 8 7.71 -15.45 -25.87
CA LEU A 8 7.08 -14.24 -26.43
C LEU A 8 5.58 -14.17 -26.15
N THR A 9 4.89 -15.31 -26.19
CA THR A 9 3.45 -15.38 -25.90
C THR A 9 3.15 -15.17 -24.42
N LEU A 10 3.97 -15.75 -23.52
CA LEU A 10 3.86 -15.56 -22.07
C LEU A 10 4.21 -14.14 -21.65
N GLN A 11 5.22 -13.54 -22.27
CA GLN A 11 5.63 -12.15 -22.02
C GLN A 11 4.52 -11.17 -22.47
N GLY A 12 3.94 -11.37 -23.65
CA GLY A 12 2.78 -10.58 -24.10
C GLY A 12 1.47 -10.84 -23.33
N LEU A 13 1.33 -11.99 -22.66
CA LEU A 13 0.25 -12.25 -21.71
C LEU A 13 0.47 -11.53 -20.38
N SER A 14 1.70 -11.56 -19.85
CA SER A 14 2.13 -10.82 -18.66
C SER A 14 1.95 -9.31 -18.85
N ASP A 15 2.36 -8.78 -20.00
CA ASP A 15 2.22 -7.36 -20.33
C ASP A 15 0.74 -6.95 -20.42
N ARG A 16 -0.11 -7.74 -21.10
CA ARG A 16 -1.55 -7.47 -21.15
C ARG A 16 -2.22 -7.56 -19.78
N MET A 17 -1.80 -8.50 -18.94
CA MET A 17 -2.32 -8.65 -17.57
C MET A 17 -1.91 -7.45 -16.70
N SER A 18 -0.65 -6.98 -16.82
CA SER A 18 -0.16 -5.78 -16.14
C SER A 18 -0.89 -4.51 -16.62
N LEU A 19 -1.23 -4.41 -17.91
CA LEU A 19 -2.01 -3.31 -18.47
C LEU A 19 -3.45 -3.31 -17.92
N ARG A 20 -4.13 -4.46 -17.94
CA ARG A 20 -5.49 -4.59 -17.40
C ARG A 20 -5.54 -4.31 -15.90
N LEU A 21 -4.55 -4.79 -15.14
CA LEU A 21 -4.44 -4.52 -13.71
C LEU A 21 -4.16 -3.04 -13.44
N SER A 22 -3.28 -2.40 -14.23
CA SER A 22 -3.03 -0.97 -14.13
C SER A 22 -4.26 -0.13 -14.50
N ALA A 23 -5.07 -0.57 -15.47
CA ALA A 23 -6.31 0.09 -15.85
C ALA A 23 -7.39 -0.06 -14.75
N LEU A 24 -7.53 -1.24 -14.15
CA LEU A 24 -8.43 -1.46 -13.01
C LEU A 24 -8.04 -0.62 -11.80
N LEU A 25 -6.74 -0.53 -11.51
CA LEU A 25 -6.23 0.37 -10.48
C LEU A 25 -6.51 1.82 -10.84
N LEU A 26 -6.26 2.24 -12.07
CA LEU A 26 -6.53 3.61 -12.50
C LEU A 26 -8.02 3.97 -12.32
N VAL A 27 -8.94 3.07 -12.67
CA VAL A 27 -10.38 3.26 -12.41
C VAL A 27 -10.66 3.34 -10.91
N PHE A 28 -10.12 2.41 -10.10
CA PHE A 28 -10.26 2.43 -8.64
C PHE A 28 -9.79 3.77 -8.04
N TRP A 29 -8.63 4.27 -8.48
CA TRP A 29 -8.05 5.51 -7.98
C TRP A 29 -8.78 6.76 -8.47
N LEU A 30 -9.30 6.76 -9.71
CA LEU A 30 -10.19 7.82 -10.19
C LEU A 30 -11.49 7.86 -9.37
N VAL A 31 -12.03 6.70 -9.01
CA VAL A 31 -13.20 6.61 -8.12
C VAL A 31 -12.86 7.14 -6.73
N MET A 32 -11.71 6.77 -6.15
CA MET A 32 -11.29 7.30 -4.84
C MET A 32 -11.09 8.83 -4.87
N LEU A 33 -10.53 9.37 -5.96
CA LEU A 33 -10.37 10.81 -6.14
C LEU A 33 -11.72 11.53 -6.30
N ALA A 34 -12.65 10.94 -7.04
CA ALA A 34 -14.01 11.45 -7.16
C ALA A 34 -14.76 11.43 -5.83
N VAL A 35 -14.63 10.35 -5.04
CA VAL A 35 -15.21 10.24 -3.70
C VAL A 35 -14.63 11.33 -2.78
N SER A 36 -13.32 11.55 -2.82
CA SER A 36 -12.67 12.63 -2.05
C SER A 36 -13.21 14.02 -2.43
N ALA A 37 -13.46 14.26 -3.73
CA ALA A 37 -14.04 15.51 -4.20
C ALA A 37 -15.49 15.71 -3.73
N VAL A 38 -16.30 14.65 -3.67
CA VAL A 38 -17.67 14.69 -3.15
C VAL A 38 -17.70 14.97 -1.65
N PHE A 39 -16.78 14.38 -0.87
CA PHE A 39 -16.62 14.68 0.56
C PHE A 39 -16.18 16.13 0.80
N ALA A 40 -15.37 16.71 -0.11
CA ALA A 40 -14.97 18.12 -0.05
C ALA A 40 -16.16 19.09 -0.12
N THR A 41 -17.20 18.74 -0.89
CA THR A 41 -18.36 19.61 -1.13
C THR A 41 -19.50 19.42 -0.13
N GLY A 42 -19.49 18.33 0.66
CA GLY A 42 -20.62 17.92 1.50
C GLY A 42 -20.55 18.31 2.98
N MET A 43 -19.38 18.64 3.54
CA MET A 43 -19.20 18.96 4.96
C MET A 43 -18.47 20.29 5.15
N THR A 44 -18.90 21.10 6.12
CA THR A 44 -18.31 22.43 6.43
C THR A 44 -16.81 22.39 6.77
N SER A 45 -16.28 21.21 7.15
CA SER A 45 -14.84 20.94 7.37
C SER A 45 -14.24 19.93 6.39
N GLY A 46 -15.01 19.43 5.41
CA GLY A 46 -14.61 18.35 4.50
C GLY A 46 -13.51 18.74 3.49
N TRP A 47 -13.37 20.04 3.21
CA TRP A 47 -12.33 20.55 2.32
C TRP A 47 -10.91 20.32 2.85
N LYS A 48 -10.72 20.34 4.17
CA LYS A 48 -9.41 20.05 4.79
C LYS A 48 -9.02 18.60 4.59
N LEU A 49 -9.97 17.69 4.80
CA LEU A 49 -9.77 16.26 4.58
C LEU A 49 -9.44 15.98 3.11
N ALA A 50 -10.16 16.64 2.18
CA ALA A 50 -9.92 16.53 0.75
C ALA A 50 -8.57 17.11 0.30
N PHE A 51 -8.12 18.21 0.90
CA PHE A 51 -6.84 18.82 0.61
C PHE A 51 -5.67 17.88 0.93
N TRP A 52 -5.70 17.23 2.09
CA TRP A 52 -4.65 16.30 2.52
C TRP A 52 -4.76 14.91 1.86
N SER A 53 -5.97 14.40 1.62
CA SER A 53 -6.17 13.08 1.01
C SER A 53 -5.73 13.02 -0.46
N THR A 54 -5.95 14.08 -1.23
CA THR A 54 -5.65 14.11 -2.67
C THR A 54 -4.19 13.79 -3.01
N PRO A 55 -3.18 14.49 -2.46
CA PRO A 55 -1.77 14.21 -2.77
C PRO A 55 -1.34 12.83 -2.26
N VAL A 56 -1.90 12.37 -1.12
CA VAL A 56 -1.62 11.03 -0.60
C VAL A 56 -2.15 9.98 -1.55
N PHE A 57 -3.41 10.06 -1.94
CA PHE A 57 -4.05 9.06 -2.78
C PHE A 57 -3.34 8.99 -4.14
N ALA A 58 -2.95 10.13 -4.70
CA ALA A 58 -2.11 10.17 -5.90
C ALA A 58 -0.75 9.48 -5.67
N GLY A 59 -0.06 9.76 -4.57
CA GLY A 59 1.21 9.11 -4.23
C GLY A 59 1.09 7.60 -4.02
N LEU A 60 0.05 7.15 -3.31
CA LEU A 60 -0.27 5.75 -3.08
C LEU A 60 -0.58 5.00 -4.38
N PHE A 61 -1.29 5.65 -5.31
CA PHE A 61 -1.52 5.11 -6.64
C PHE A 61 -0.21 4.88 -7.39
N ILE A 62 0.63 5.92 -7.46
CA ILE A 62 1.91 5.85 -8.16
C ILE A 62 2.80 4.76 -7.55
N LEU A 63 2.89 4.70 -6.22
CA LEU A 63 3.63 3.64 -5.52
C LEU A 63 3.08 2.25 -5.83
N SER A 64 1.76 2.08 -5.84
CA SER A 64 1.12 0.80 -6.16
C SER A 64 1.47 0.34 -7.59
N VAL A 65 1.43 1.26 -8.56
CA VAL A 65 1.77 0.97 -9.96
C VAL A 65 3.26 0.63 -10.11
N ILE A 66 4.14 1.36 -9.43
CA ILE A 66 5.58 1.10 -9.46
C ILE A 66 5.88 -0.25 -8.80
N ASP A 67 5.27 -0.56 -7.67
CA ASP A 67 5.48 -1.82 -6.96
C ASP A 67 5.01 -3.01 -7.81
N LEU A 68 3.86 -2.88 -8.49
CA LEU A 68 3.35 -3.92 -9.40
C LEU A 68 4.27 -4.23 -10.58
N ARG A 69 5.02 -3.23 -11.05
CA ARG A 69 5.91 -3.38 -12.20
C ARG A 69 7.32 -3.79 -11.81
N SER A 70 7.80 -3.32 -10.66
CA SER A 70 9.22 -3.36 -10.33
C SER A 70 9.55 -3.99 -8.97
N PHE A 71 8.54 -4.33 -8.16
CA PHE A 71 8.71 -4.84 -6.79
C PHE A 71 9.60 -3.92 -5.93
N ARG A 72 9.52 -2.61 -6.18
CA ARG A 72 10.32 -1.59 -5.52
C ARG A 72 9.43 -0.41 -5.14
N LEU A 73 9.67 0.10 -3.94
CA LEU A 73 9.02 1.30 -3.41
C LEU A 73 10.09 2.41 -3.32
N PRO A 74 10.11 3.37 -4.26
CA PRO A 74 11.15 4.37 -4.34
C PRO A 74 11.11 5.38 -3.19
N ASP A 75 12.30 5.73 -2.70
CA ASP A 75 12.50 6.69 -1.60
C ASP A 75 12.03 8.10 -1.98
N TYR A 76 12.20 8.50 -3.24
CA TYR A 76 11.77 9.79 -3.73
C TYR A 76 10.23 9.98 -3.76
N LEU A 77 9.44 8.92 -3.54
CA LEU A 77 7.98 9.02 -3.34
C LEU A 77 7.59 8.73 -1.89
N THR A 78 8.16 7.69 -1.27
CA THR A 78 7.83 7.31 0.11
C THR A 78 8.21 8.39 1.13
N LEU A 79 9.37 9.04 0.97
CA LEU A 79 9.81 10.10 1.89
C LEU A 79 8.95 11.37 1.79
N PRO A 80 8.60 11.90 0.60
CA PRO A 80 7.63 12.98 0.51
C PRO A 80 6.27 12.64 1.11
N LEU A 81 5.77 11.41 0.92
CA LEU A 81 4.51 10.97 1.54
C LEU A 81 4.59 10.93 3.07
N LEU A 82 5.72 10.49 3.62
CA LEU A 82 5.97 10.56 5.07
C LEU A 82 5.99 12.03 5.55
N GLY A 83 6.67 12.91 4.81
CA GLY A 83 6.75 14.34 5.11
C GLY A 83 5.40 15.05 5.02
N LEU A 84 4.56 14.71 4.04
CA LEU A 84 3.20 15.20 3.93
C LEU A 84 2.35 14.76 5.13
N GLY A 85 2.53 13.52 5.61
CA GLY A 85 1.85 13.04 6.81
C GLY A 85 2.28 13.82 8.05
N LEU A 86 3.57 14.06 8.20
CA LEU A 86 4.09 14.91 9.27
C LEU A 86 3.51 16.33 9.20
N ALA A 87 3.46 16.93 8.02
CA ALA A 87 2.87 18.25 7.82
C ALA A 87 1.37 18.27 8.20
N PHE A 88 0.62 17.24 7.77
CA PHE A 88 -0.79 17.07 8.12
C PHE A 88 -1.00 17.06 9.64
N ILE A 89 -0.23 16.25 10.37
CA ILE A 89 -0.38 16.10 11.83
C ILE A 89 0.01 17.39 12.54
N LEU A 90 1.08 18.05 12.10
CA LEU A 90 1.49 19.33 12.70
C LEU A 90 0.43 20.43 12.55
N VAL A 91 -0.37 20.38 11.48
CA VAL A 91 -1.42 21.37 11.19
C VAL A 91 -2.76 21.00 11.83
N GLU A 92 -3.19 19.74 11.72
CA GLU A 92 -4.56 19.33 12.07
C GLU A 92 -4.66 18.48 13.35
N ARG A 93 -3.59 17.79 13.78
CA ARG A 93 -3.61 16.82 14.90
C ARG A 93 -2.37 16.92 15.80
N ARG A 94 -1.97 18.14 16.12
CA ARG A 94 -0.67 18.40 16.76
C ARG A 94 -0.51 17.70 18.11
N ASP A 95 -1.61 17.52 18.84
CA ASP A 95 -1.62 16.86 20.15
C ASP A 95 -1.25 15.37 20.06
N ASP A 96 -1.53 14.73 18.91
CA ASP A 96 -1.26 13.32 18.66
C ASP A 96 0.12 13.07 18.01
N LEU A 97 0.93 14.11 17.80
CA LEU A 97 2.20 14.03 17.07
C LEU A 97 3.11 12.88 17.54
N ILE A 98 3.21 12.69 18.86
CA ILE A 98 4.05 11.63 19.43
C ILE A 98 3.53 10.24 19.05
N LEU A 99 2.20 10.03 19.07
CA LEU A 99 1.59 8.75 18.70
C LEU A 99 1.81 8.41 17.22
N HIS A 100 1.81 9.42 16.35
CA HIS A 100 2.06 9.22 14.93
C HIS A 100 3.54 8.99 14.60
N ILE A 101 4.46 9.71 15.26
CA ILE A 101 5.89 9.43 15.16
C ILE A 101 6.21 8.03 15.69
N ALA A 102 5.64 7.66 16.85
CA ALA A 102 5.76 6.32 17.41
C ALA A 102 5.17 5.27 16.46
N GLY A 103 4.05 5.56 15.80
CA GLY A 103 3.44 4.71 14.79
C GLY A 103 4.37 4.46 13.60
N ALA A 104 4.94 5.53 13.03
CA ALA A 104 5.89 5.44 11.92
C ALA A 104 7.13 4.61 12.29
N GLY A 105 7.73 4.90 13.45
CA GLY A 105 8.91 4.17 13.95
C GLY A 105 8.61 2.70 14.24
N THR A 106 7.52 2.42 14.97
CA THR A 106 7.13 1.06 15.36
C THR A 106 6.79 0.22 14.13
N ALA A 107 6.05 0.78 13.16
CA ALA A 107 5.72 0.09 11.93
C ALA A 107 6.96 -0.31 11.12
N TYR A 108 7.93 0.61 10.99
CA TYR A 108 9.20 0.31 10.35
C TYR A 108 9.97 -0.79 11.08
N LEU A 109 10.11 -0.65 12.40
CA LEU A 109 10.91 -1.56 13.23
C LEU A 109 10.34 -2.98 13.26
N ILE A 110 9.02 -3.15 13.30
CA ILE A 110 8.39 -4.47 13.27
C ILE A 110 8.75 -5.21 11.97
N VAL A 111 8.58 -4.55 10.82
CA VAL A 111 8.89 -5.17 9.52
C VAL A 111 10.38 -5.41 9.36
N TYR A 112 11.22 -4.48 9.82
CA TYR A 112 12.66 -4.64 9.84
C TYR A 112 13.10 -5.82 10.72
N ALA A 113 12.51 -6.00 11.90
CA ALA A 113 12.79 -7.12 12.79
C ALA A 113 12.42 -8.45 12.13
N LEU A 114 11.25 -8.53 11.48
CA LEU A 114 10.83 -9.70 10.70
C LEU A 114 11.81 -9.99 9.55
N TYR A 115 12.23 -8.95 8.82
CA TYR A 115 13.26 -9.05 7.79
C TYR A 115 14.57 -9.61 8.35
N ALA A 116 15.06 -9.06 9.46
CA ALA A 116 16.32 -9.44 10.07
C ALA A 116 16.30 -10.89 10.57
N VAL A 117 15.24 -11.30 11.27
CA VAL A 117 15.06 -12.68 11.76
C VAL A 117 15.00 -13.65 10.58
N TRP A 118 14.23 -13.35 9.54
CA TRP A 118 14.11 -14.22 8.38
C TRP A 118 15.42 -14.34 7.60
N LYS A 119 16.12 -13.22 7.40
CA LYS A 119 17.43 -13.19 6.73
C LYS A 119 18.47 -13.97 7.53
N PHE A 120 18.48 -13.82 8.85
CA PHE A 120 19.37 -14.57 9.73
C PHE A 120 19.09 -16.07 9.68
N ARG A 121 17.80 -16.47 9.73
CA ARG A 121 17.41 -17.88 9.82
C ARG A 121 17.49 -18.67 8.52
N PHE A 122 17.23 -18.02 7.38
CA PHE A 122 17.10 -18.66 6.07
C PHE A 122 18.11 -18.18 5.03
N GLY A 123 18.98 -17.21 5.36
CA GLY A 123 20.00 -16.68 4.46
C GLY A 123 19.47 -15.90 3.26
N ARG A 124 18.15 -15.66 3.19
CA ARG A 124 17.47 -14.94 2.10
C ARG A 124 16.48 -13.93 2.65
N ALA A 125 16.23 -12.85 1.90
CA ALA A 125 15.22 -11.87 2.29
C ALA A 125 13.81 -12.45 2.07
N GLY A 126 12.98 -12.43 3.12
CA GLY A 126 11.58 -12.89 3.06
C GLY A 126 10.57 -11.77 2.85
N ILE A 127 10.91 -10.55 3.28
CA ILE A 127 10.06 -9.35 3.18
C ILE A 127 10.88 -8.18 2.63
N GLY A 128 10.24 -7.26 1.90
CA GLY A 128 10.89 -6.11 1.31
C GLY A 128 11.14 -5.00 2.33
N LEU A 129 12.34 -4.41 2.34
CA LEU A 129 12.59 -3.18 3.13
C LEU A 129 11.79 -1.98 2.60
N GLY A 130 11.31 -2.03 1.35
CA GLY A 130 10.36 -1.06 0.82
C GLY A 130 9.04 -1.07 1.58
N ASP A 131 8.53 -2.26 1.91
CA ASP A 131 7.27 -2.42 2.66
C ASP A 131 7.38 -1.83 4.07
N ALA A 132 8.56 -1.94 4.70
CA ALA A 132 8.84 -1.32 5.99
C ALA A 132 8.71 0.21 5.93
N LYS A 133 9.26 0.84 4.87
CA LYS A 133 9.13 2.28 4.65
C LYS A 133 7.68 2.67 4.39
N PHE A 134 6.96 1.86 3.63
CA PHE A 134 5.59 2.16 3.30
C PHE A 134 4.66 2.04 4.52
N LEU A 135 4.85 1.04 5.36
CA LEU A 135 4.16 0.94 6.64
C LEU A 135 4.54 2.06 7.60
N ALA A 136 5.77 2.60 7.53
CA ALA A 136 6.14 3.81 8.26
C ALA A 136 5.32 5.04 7.80
N VAL A 137 5.07 5.17 6.49
CA VAL A 137 4.13 6.18 5.95
C VAL A 137 2.75 5.96 6.56
N CYS A 138 2.21 4.73 6.53
CA CYS A 138 0.92 4.44 7.16
C CYS A 138 0.86 4.83 8.64
N GLY A 139 1.93 4.55 9.40
CA GLY A 139 2.02 4.91 10.82
C GLY A 139 2.08 6.41 11.07
N MET A 140 2.75 7.15 10.20
CA MET A 140 2.72 8.61 10.24
C MET A 140 1.29 9.10 9.97
N TRP A 141 0.61 8.61 8.95
CA TRP A 141 -0.73 9.12 8.59
C TRP A 141 -1.82 8.75 9.61
N CYS A 142 -1.78 7.53 10.14
CA CYS A 142 -2.91 6.95 10.89
C CYS A 142 -2.62 6.70 12.39
N GLY A 143 -1.39 6.92 12.84
CA GLY A 143 -1.01 6.67 14.23
C GLY A 143 -0.63 5.22 14.52
N ILE A 144 -0.10 5.00 15.73
CA ILE A 144 0.40 3.70 16.17
C ILE A 144 -0.67 2.61 16.26
N PHE A 145 -1.88 2.97 16.71
CA PHE A 145 -2.95 2.00 16.92
C PHE A 145 -3.58 1.48 15.63
N ALA A 146 -3.43 2.21 14.52
CA ALA A 146 -3.91 1.79 13.21
C ALA A 146 -3.05 0.68 12.59
N ILE A 147 -1.77 0.59 12.97
CA ILE A 147 -0.78 -0.29 12.32
C ILE A 147 -1.21 -1.76 12.30
N PRO A 148 -1.66 -2.38 13.41
CA PRO A 148 -2.09 -3.78 13.40
C PRO A 148 -3.23 -4.03 12.42
N LEU A 149 -4.20 -3.11 12.35
CA LEU A 149 -5.35 -3.24 11.46
C LEU A 149 -4.97 -3.06 10.00
N ILE A 150 -4.16 -2.04 9.68
CA ILE A 150 -3.64 -1.82 8.32
C ILE A 150 -2.87 -3.05 7.84
N PHE A 151 -2.01 -3.62 8.70
CA PHE A 151 -1.25 -4.82 8.39
C PHE A 151 -2.15 -6.05 8.18
N LEU A 152 -3.21 -6.20 8.98
CA LEU A 152 -4.19 -7.26 8.84
C LEU A 152 -4.98 -7.14 7.53
N ILE A 153 -5.48 -5.95 7.18
CA ILE A 153 -6.20 -5.71 5.92
C ILE A 153 -5.28 -5.97 4.73
N ALA A 154 -4.03 -5.49 4.77
CA ALA A 154 -3.07 -5.68 3.68
C ALA A 154 -2.71 -7.16 3.48
N SER A 155 -2.33 -7.87 4.55
CA SER A 155 -1.98 -9.30 4.47
C SER A 155 -3.18 -10.18 4.12
N GLY A 156 -4.35 -9.89 4.69
CA GLY A 156 -5.59 -10.62 4.42
C GLY A 156 -6.05 -10.46 2.98
N SER A 157 -6.07 -9.22 2.46
CA SER A 157 -6.43 -8.96 1.06
C SER A 157 -5.42 -9.58 0.08
N GLY A 158 -4.13 -9.49 0.37
CA GLY A 158 -3.07 -10.15 -0.40
C GLY A 158 -3.24 -11.67 -0.45
N LEU A 159 -3.54 -12.30 0.70
CA LEU A 159 -3.79 -13.74 0.79
C LEU A 159 -5.03 -14.15 -0.01
N ILE A 160 -6.13 -13.41 0.12
CA ILE A 160 -7.37 -13.68 -0.62
C ILE A 160 -7.12 -13.59 -2.13
N VAL A 161 -6.48 -12.52 -2.61
CA VAL A 161 -6.18 -12.35 -4.04
C VAL A 161 -5.27 -13.46 -4.54
N THR A 162 -4.24 -13.82 -3.78
CA THR A 162 -3.34 -14.93 -4.12
C THR A 162 -4.10 -16.26 -4.25
N LEU A 163 -5.02 -16.54 -3.31
CA LEU A 163 -5.83 -17.74 -3.32
C LEU A 163 -6.78 -17.76 -4.50
N LEU A 164 -7.45 -16.64 -4.80
CA LEU A 164 -8.34 -16.50 -5.95
C LEU A 164 -7.61 -16.73 -7.28
N ILE A 165 -6.43 -16.13 -7.46
CA ILE A 165 -5.63 -16.36 -8.68
C ILE A 165 -5.27 -17.84 -8.80
N ARG A 166 -4.87 -18.50 -7.69
CA ARG A 166 -4.53 -19.92 -7.70
C ARG A 166 -5.73 -20.83 -8.02
N LEU A 167 -6.92 -20.47 -7.56
CA LEU A 167 -8.15 -21.23 -7.78
C LEU A 167 -8.71 -21.05 -9.20
N PHE A 168 -8.75 -19.81 -9.70
CA PHE A 168 -9.42 -19.47 -10.96
C PHE A 168 -8.48 -19.43 -12.16
N CYS A 169 -7.19 -19.17 -11.97
CA CYS A 169 -6.20 -19.15 -13.04
C CYS A 169 -5.30 -20.39 -12.96
N ARG A 170 -5.82 -21.56 -13.38
CA ARG A 170 -5.05 -22.81 -13.47
C ARG A 170 -3.77 -22.70 -14.33
N SER A 171 -3.74 -21.76 -15.28
CA SER A 171 -2.57 -21.49 -16.14
C SER A 171 -1.55 -20.54 -15.50
N ALA A 172 -1.91 -19.84 -14.42
CA ALA A 172 -0.98 -19.01 -13.68
C ALA A 172 -0.08 -19.94 -12.85
N LYS A 173 1.08 -20.29 -13.40
CA LYS A 173 2.15 -20.97 -12.66
C LYS A 173 2.75 -19.98 -11.65
N ILE A 174 2.01 -19.70 -10.58
CA ILE A 174 2.57 -19.08 -9.37
C ILE A 174 3.44 -20.16 -8.73
N GLY A 175 4.72 -20.18 -9.12
CA GLY A 175 5.69 -21.08 -8.51
C GLY A 175 5.79 -20.82 -7.00
N PRO A 176 6.34 -21.77 -6.21
CA PRO A 176 6.48 -21.61 -4.76
C PRO A 176 7.34 -20.40 -4.32
N ASN A 177 8.06 -19.75 -5.26
CA ASN A 177 8.84 -18.54 -5.06
C ASN A 177 8.29 -17.30 -5.80
N ALA A 178 7.10 -17.38 -6.41
CA ALA A 178 6.52 -16.24 -7.10
C ALA A 178 6.10 -15.20 -6.05
N ALA A 179 6.84 -14.08 -5.99
CA ALA A 179 6.54 -12.96 -5.12
C ALA A 179 5.36 -12.17 -5.68
N ILE A 180 4.45 -11.76 -4.80
CA ILE A 180 3.35 -10.86 -5.13
C ILE A 180 3.69 -9.50 -4.52
N PRO A 181 3.55 -8.40 -5.27
CA PRO A 181 3.86 -7.06 -4.80
C PRO A 181 2.90 -6.70 -3.66
N PHE A 182 3.44 -6.37 -2.50
CA PHE A 182 2.68 -6.14 -1.27
C PHE A 182 2.21 -4.68 -1.14
N GLY A 183 2.90 -3.75 -1.81
CA GLY A 183 2.61 -2.33 -1.80
C GLY A 183 1.16 -1.96 -2.13
N PRO A 184 0.54 -2.49 -3.20
CA PRO A 184 -0.86 -2.20 -3.52
C PRO A 184 -1.84 -2.57 -2.40
N PHE A 185 -1.56 -3.64 -1.66
CA PHE A 185 -2.41 -4.06 -0.55
C PHE A 185 -2.24 -3.14 0.66
N ILE A 186 -1.00 -2.71 0.96
CA ILE A 186 -0.75 -1.67 1.97
C ILE A 186 -1.45 -0.36 1.59
N ALA A 187 -1.31 0.08 0.34
CA ALA A 187 -1.92 1.31 -0.16
C ALA A 187 -3.46 1.26 -0.01
N THR A 188 -4.07 0.14 -0.37
CA THR A 188 -5.51 -0.06 -0.23
C THR A 188 -5.93 -0.05 1.24
N ALA A 189 -5.19 -0.74 2.11
CA ALA A 189 -5.46 -0.75 3.54
C ALA A 189 -5.39 0.64 4.17
N LEU A 190 -4.41 1.46 3.75
CA LEU A 190 -4.29 2.85 4.18
C LEU A 190 -5.49 3.70 3.74
N VAL A 191 -5.90 3.60 2.47
CA VAL A 191 -7.08 4.33 1.97
C VAL A 191 -8.35 3.92 2.72
N VAL A 192 -8.56 2.62 2.92
CA VAL A 192 -9.72 2.10 3.65
C VAL A 192 -9.72 2.61 5.08
N TYR A 193 -8.59 2.49 5.80
CA TYR A 193 -8.52 3.00 7.17
C TYR A 193 -8.78 4.50 7.22
N TRP A 194 -8.17 5.28 6.32
CA TRP A 194 -8.31 6.74 6.28
C TRP A 194 -9.75 7.19 6.03
N LEU A 195 -10.45 6.56 5.09
CA LEU A 195 -11.84 6.93 4.74
C LEU A 195 -12.85 6.53 5.81
N PHE A 196 -12.57 5.47 6.55
CA PHE A 196 -13.47 4.93 7.57
C PHE A 196 -12.94 5.16 8.99
N GLU A 197 -12.00 6.08 9.16
CA GLU A 197 -11.35 6.33 10.45
C GLU A 197 -12.38 6.63 11.54
N ASP A 198 -13.38 7.47 11.26
CA ASP A 198 -14.44 7.81 12.20
C ASP A 198 -15.27 6.60 12.68
N LEU A 199 -15.38 5.56 11.84
CA LEU A 199 -16.10 4.33 12.16
C LEU A 199 -15.21 3.28 12.84
N ILE A 200 -13.92 3.28 12.51
CA ILE A 200 -12.97 2.20 12.82
C ILE A 200 -12.01 2.57 13.95
N ARG A 201 -11.89 3.86 14.32
CA ARG A 201 -10.86 4.39 15.24
C ARG A 201 -10.66 3.48 16.46
N ILE A 202 -9.46 2.90 16.51
CA ILE A 202 -9.00 2.07 17.62
C ILE A 202 -8.03 2.94 18.42
N GLY A 203 -8.46 3.48 19.55
CA GLY A 203 -7.65 4.37 20.39
C GLY A 203 -8.40 5.63 20.83
N PRO A 204 -7.85 6.38 21.79
CA PRO A 204 -8.45 7.64 22.25
C PRO A 204 -8.51 8.69 21.14
#